data_AF-A0A1E4HX64-F1
#
_entry.id   AF-A0A1E4HX64-F1
#
_cell.length_a   1.000
_cell.length_b   1.000
_cell.length_c   1.000
_cell.angle_alpha   90.00
_cell.angle_beta   90.00
_cell.angle_gamma   90.00
#
_symmetry.space_group_name_H-M   'P 1'
#
loop_
_entity.id
_entity.type
_entity.pdbx_description
1 polymer ?
#
loop_
_entity_poly.entity_id
_entity_poly.type
_entity_poly.pdbx_seq_one_letter_code
_entity_poly.pdbx_strand_id
1 'polypeptide(L)'
;MTRRKDVPKPKRLFNPRMERLEVREVLTTPTLLAAPATKAASIASALASLDPSNGTPTRREQMRQTFTARFKGDFTTGPGRFTDQSSQTYMFGGGNSNMFLHADLQLGYFSYKDVAQPATGLAALIVKDVGNTGNELDLNLVGDPSSVDRHGRITRFTWTVADSSGGTFTGAIGEGTLRLIYMPGGKFTKRAFGGGTAGAIFKGSVYTNGVTNILRT
;
A
#
# COMPACT_ATOMS: atom_id res chain seq x y z
N MET A 1 -63.04 -7.36 35.77
CA MET A 1 -62.08 -8.07 34.88
C MET A 1 -62.29 -7.58 33.46
N THR A 2 -61.43 -6.70 32.95
CA THR A 2 -61.41 -6.30 31.52
C THR A 2 -60.07 -5.64 31.23
N ARG A 3 -59.08 -6.42 30.77
CA ARG A 3 -57.76 -5.91 30.35
C ARG A 3 -57.69 -5.93 28.82
N ARG A 4 -57.36 -4.77 28.26
CA ARG A 4 -57.37 -4.42 26.84
C ARG A 4 -56.55 -5.40 26.00
N LYS A 5 -57.12 -5.82 24.85
CA LYS A 5 -56.42 -6.53 23.77
C LYS A 5 -55.51 -5.54 23.04
N ASP A 6 -54.22 -5.84 22.99
CA ASP A 6 -53.25 -5.11 22.17
C ASP A 6 -53.56 -5.31 20.69
N VAL A 7 -53.68 -4.19 19.95
CA VAL A 7 -53.88 -4.17 18.50
C VAL A 7 -52.51 -4.25 17.83
N PRO A 8 -52.24 -5.23 16.94
CA PRO A 8 -50.97 -5.30 16.25
C PRO A 8 -50.84 -4.17 15.21
N LYS A 9 -49.74 -3.43 15.28
CA LYS A 9 -49.35 -2.40 14.30
C LYS A 9 -49.07 -3.05 12.94
N PRO A 10 -49.63 -2.56 11.81
CA PRO A 10 -49.34 -3.11 10.50
C PRO A 10 -47.89 -2.85 10.10
N LYS A 11 -47.16 -3.91 9.72
CA LYS A 11 -45.83 -3.84 9.11
C LYS A 11 -45.95 -3.17 7.74
N ARG A 12 -45.29 -2.03 7.54
CA ARG A 12 -45.17 -1.41 6.22
C ARG A 12 -44.27 -2.29 5.35
N LEU A 13 -44.86 -2.93 4.35
CA LEU A 13 -44.12 -3.64 3.31
C LEU A 13 -43.45 -2.62 2.39
N PHE A 14 -42.13 -2.73 2.25
CA PHE A 14 -41.33 -1.97 1.32
C PHE A 14 -41.62 -2.50 -0.09
N ASN A 15 -42.37 -1.76 -0.89
CA ASN A 15 -42.65 -2.08 -2.29
C ASN A 15 -41.73 -1.25 -3.20
N PRO A 16 -40.57 -1.78 -3.65
CA PRO A 16 -39.81 -1.10 -4.68
C PRO A 16 -40.59 -1.17 -5.99
N ARG A 17 -41.09 -0.02 -6.45
CA ARG A 17 -41.62 0.12 -7.80
C ARG A 17 -40.42 0.14 -8.74
N MET A 18 -40.27 -0.92 -9.54
CA MET A 18 -39.35 -0.94 -10.69
C MET A 18 -39.84 0.11 -11.69
N GLU A 19 -39.15 1.25 -11.75
CA GLU A 19 -39.32 2.19 -12.86
C GLU A 19 -38.79 1.59 -14.15
N ARG A 20 -39.51 1.88 -15.23
CA ARG A 20 -39.37 1.28 -16.55
C ARG A 20 -38.03 1.64 -17.18
N LEU A 21 -37.36 0.62 -17.68
CA LEU A 21 -36.22 0.68 -18.59
C LEU A 21 -36.71 1.14 -19.98
N GLU A 22 -36.72 2.45 -20.22
CA GLU A 22 -36.89 3.02 -21.56
C GLU A 22 -35.57 3.72 -21.93
N VAL A 23 -34.71 3.07 -22.73
CA VAL A 23 -34.70 3.07 -24.21
C VAL A 23 -33.80 4.19 -24.74
N ARG A 24 -32.74 3.73 -25.42
CA ARG A 24 -31.92 4.40 -26.45
C ARG A 24 -30.99 5.53 -25.99
N GLU A 25 -29.69 5.23 -26.05
CA GLU A 25 -28.85 5.75 -27.13
C GLU A 25 -27.68 4.79 -27.36
N VAL A 26 -27.57 4.30 -28.61
CA VAL A 26 -26.43 3.50 -29.08
C VAL A 26 -25.30 4.49 -29.31
N LEU A 27 -24.26 4.45 -28.48
CA LEU A 27 -23.02 5.15 -28.81
C LEU A 27 -22.41 4.48 -30.04
N THR A 28 -22.46 5.21 -31.15
CA THR A 28 -21.69 4.94 -32.36
C THR A 28 -20.21 4.86 -32.01
N THR A 29 -19.61 3.70 -32.29
CA THR A 29 -18.16 3.49 -32.31
C THR A 29 -17.49 4.47 -33.27
N PRO A 30 -16.53 5.31 -32.85
CA PRO A 30 -15.57 5.85 -33.78
C PRO A 30 -14.52 4.78 -34.07
N THR A 31 -14.51 4.34 -35.33
CA THR A 31 -13.41 3.60 -35.95
C THR A 31 -12.09 4.37 -35.75
N LEU A 32 -11.15 3.76 -35.05
CA LEU A 32 -9.76 4.24 -34.93
C LEU A 32 -9.07 4.11 -36.30
N LEU A 33 -9.06 5.19 -37.08
CA LEU A 33 -8.20 5.32 -38.25
C LEU A 33 -6.79 5.72 -37.78
N ALA A 34 -5.79 4.93 -38.17
CA ALA A 34 -4.39 5.10 -37.83
C ALA A 34 -3.88 6.52 -38.11
N ALA A 35 -3.35 7.19 -37.09
CA ALA A 35 -2.62 8.44 -37.23
C ALA A 35 -1.10 8.16 -37.33
N PRO A 36 -0.36 8.91 -38.17
CA PRO A 36 1.07 8.70 -38.38
C PRO A 36 1.87 9.00 -37.11
N ALA A 37 2.98 8.27 -36.93
CA ALA A 37 3.86 8.20 -35.75
C ALA A 37 4.53 9.52 -35.31
N THR A 38 4.16 10.68 -35.87
CA THR A 38 4.73 11.99 -35.55
C THR A 38 3.99 12.75 -34.44
N LYS A 39 2.81 12.30 -34.00
CA LYS A 39 2.11 12.85 -32.80
C LYS A 39 2.42 12.14 -31.48
N ALA A 40 3.00 10.93 -31.51
CA ALA A 40 3.37 10.21 -30.30
C ALA A 40 4.52 10.92 -29.54
N ALA A 41 5.45 11.53 -30.27
CA ALA A 41 6.56 12.28 -29.69
C ALA A 41 6.12 13.58 -28.99
N SER A 42 5.06 14.25 -29.48
CA SER A 42 4.57 15.50 -28.87
C SER A 42 3.72 15.26 -27.61
N ILE A 43 2.99 14.13 -27.53
CA ILE A 43 2.28 13.73 -26.32
C ILE A 43 3.25 13.20 -25.26
N ALA A 44 4.26 12.43 -25.65
CA ALA A 44 5.32 11.99 -24.72
C ALA A 44 6.10 13.17 -24.14
N SER A 45 6.37 14.20 -24.95
CA SER A 45 7.02 15.45 -24.48
C SER A 45 6.12 16.29 -23.59
N ALA A 46 4.80 16.31 -23.85
CA ALA A 46 3.84 17.01 -22.99
C ALA A 46 3.62 16.29 -21.64
N LEU A 47 3.63 14.96 -21.62
CA LEU A 47 3.62 14.15 -20.40
C LEU A 47 4.93 14.26 -19.60
N ALA A 48 6.07 14.38 -20.28
CA ALA A 48 7.35 14.71 -19.65
C ALA A 48 7.39 16.16 -19.10
N SER A 49 6.57 17.09 -19.62
CA SER A 49 6.43 18.44 -19.05
C SER A 49 5.54 18.51 -17.81
N LEU A 50 4.80 17.44 -17.52
CA LEU A 50 4.10 17.23 -16.24
C LEU A 50 5.01 16.56 -15.20
N ASP A 51 6.28 16.28 -15.54
CA ASP A 51 7.27 15.83 -14.58
C ASP A 51 7.51 16.95 -13.55
N PRO A 52 7.15 16.75 -12.27
CA PRO A 52 7.37 17.74 -11.22
C PRO A 52 8.88 18.01 -10.95
N SER A 53 9.79 17.29 -11.60
CA SER A 53 11.25 17.39 -11.41
C SER A 53 11.89 18.72 -11.83
N ASN A 54 11.21 19.54 -12.65
CA ASN A 54 11.80 20.79 -13.17
C ASN A 54 11.60 22.02 -12.26
N GLY A 55 10.81 21.91 -11.19
CA GLY A 55 10.55 23.00 -10.25
C GLY A 55 10.82 22.61 -8.80
N THR A 56 11.33 23.53 -7.99
CA THR A 56 11.41 23.30 -6.53
C THR A 56 9.98 23.22 -5.98
N PRO A 57 9.57 22.10 -5.33
CA PRO A 57 8.21 21.96 -4.83
C PRO A 57 7.90 23.06 -3.82
N THR A 58 6.71 23.65 -3.90
CA THR A 58 6.26 24.62 -2.89
C THR A 58 6.16 23.97 -1.52
N ARG A 59 6.23 24.76 -0.43
CA ARG A 59 6.05 24.22 0.94
C ARG A 59 4.75 23.43 1.09
N ARG A 60 3.68 23.86 0.42
CA ARG A 60 2.40 23.13 0.40
C ARG A 60 2.56 21.76 -0.25
N GLU A 61 3.28 21.68 -1.36
CA GLU A 61 3.51 20.44 -2.10
C GLU A 61 4.42 19.48 -1.32
N GLN A 62 5.48 19.99 -0.69
CA GLN A 62 6.33 19.19 0.20
C GLN A 62 5.54 18.58 1.37
N MET A 63 4.63 19.36 1.98
CA MET A 63 3.76 18.86 3.05
C MET A 63 2.77 17.81 2.55
N ARG A 64 2.24 17.96 1.34
CA ARG A 64 1.34 16.97 0.71
C ARG A 64 2.06 15.66 0.42
N GLN A 65 3.32 15.73 0.01
CA GLN A 65 4.12 14.56 -0.33
C GLN A 65 4.69 13.84 0.89
N THR A 66 4.74 14.49 2.06
CA THR A 66 5.29 13.89 3.29
C THR A 66 4.53 12.61 3.61
N PHE A 67 5.25 11.52 3.83
CA PHE A 67 4.70 10.22 4.18
C PHE A 67 5.21 9.77 5.53
N THR A 68 4.29 9.42 6.42
CA THR A 68 4.59 8.81 7.72
C THR A 68 3.57 7.73 8.03
N ALA A 69 4.04 6.52 8.30
CA ALA A 69 3.17 5.42 8.68
C ALA A 69 3.76 4.62 9.85
N ARG A 70 2.88 4.05 10.68
CA ARG A 70 3.25 3.27 11.86
C ARG A 70 2.41 2.02 11.93
N PHE A 71 3.08 0.89 12.04
CA PHE A 71 2.45 -0.42 12.12
C PHE A 71 3.00 -1.20 13.31
N LYS A 72 2.17 -2.09 13.83
CA LYS A 72 2.55 -3.06 14.84
C LYS A 72 1.97 -4.41 14.46
N GLY A 73 2.74 -5.46 14.65
CA GLY A 73 2.27 -6.81 14.37
C GLY A 73 3.28 -7.87 14.75
N ASP A 74 2.92 -9.11 14.48
CA ASP A 74 3.78 -10.23 14.77
C ASP A 74 4.81 -10.42 13.67
N PHE A 75 6.01 -10.85 14.05
CA PHE A 75 7.07 -11.23 13.14
C PHE A 75 7.56 -12.64 13.45
N THR A 76 8.07 -13.30 12.40
CA THR A 76 8.74 -14.59 12.50
C THR A 76 9.99 -14.57 11.64
N THR A 77 11.07 -15.15 12.14
CA THR A 77 12.34 -15.29 11.44
C THR A 77 12.67 -16.78 11.30
N GLY A 78 12.95 -17.19 10.06
CA GLY A 78 13.24 -18.57 9.71
C GLY A 78 14.43 -18.68 8.75
N PRO A 79 14.76 -19.92 8.33
CA PRO A 79 15.86 -20.17 7.42
C PRO A 79 15.60 -19.50 6.07
N GLY A 80 16.67 -19.08 5.39
CA GLY A 80 16.60 -18.55 4.02
C GLY A 80 15.90 -19.51 3.05
N ARG A 81 15.31 -18.96 1.98
CA ARG A 81 14.67 -19.76 0.92
C ARG A 81 15.68 -20.35 -0.05
N PHE A 82 16.80 -19.67 -0.22
CA PHE A 82 17.85 -20.01 -1.17
C PHE A 82 19.19 -20.24 -0.46
N THR A 83 20.13 -20.90 -1.14
CA THR A 83 21.42 -21.32 -0.57
C THR A 83 22.35 -20.15 -0.25
N ASP A 84 22.14 -19.00 -0.86
CA ASP A 84 22.82 -17.72 -0.64
C ASP A 84 22.19 -16.89 0.49
N GLN A 85 21.03 -17.29 1.02
CA GLN A 85 20.32 -16.59 2.08
C GLN A 85 20.64 -17.19 3.45
N SER A 86 20.92 -16.32 4.43
CA SER A 86 21.13 -16.71 5.82
C SER A 86 19.81 -16.84 6.58
N SER A 87 18.87 -15.91 6.32
CA SER A 87 17.58 -15.88 7.00
C SER A 87 16.51 -15.17 6.16
N GLN A 88 15.25 -15.44 6.48
CA GLN A 88 14.10 -14.69 6.02
C GLN A 88 13.27 -14.25 7.23
N THR A 89 12.75 -13.03 7.20
CA THR A 89 11.87 -12.49 8.24
C THR A 89 10.58 -12.01 7.60
N TYR A 90 9.46 -12.41 8.19
CA TYR A 90 8.13 -11.92 7.83
C TYR A 90 7.52 -11.18 9.00
N MET A 91 6.78 -10.12 8.71
CA MET A 91 5.97 -9.39 9.65
C MET A 91 4.58 -9.17 9.04
N PHE A 92 3.55 -9.40 9.83
CA PHE A 92 2.18 -9.05 9.50
C PHE A 92 1.60 -8.19 10.63
N GLY A 93 1.00 -7.05 10.29
CA GLY A 93 0.49 -6.14 11.30
C GLY A 93 -0.58 -5.18 10.79
N GLY A 94 -1.11 -4.38 11.71
CA GLY A 94 -2.05 -3.31 11.40
C GLY A 94 -1.49 -1.97 11.84
N GLY A 95 -1.96 -0.89 11.22
CA GLY A 95 -1.45 0.44 11.48
C GLY A 95 -2.21 1.55 10.79
N ASN A 96 -1.61 2.74 10.83
CA ASN A 96 -2.14 3.95 10.23
C ASN A 96 -1.04 4.78 9.57
N SER A 97 -1.48 5.71 8.74
CA SER A 97 -0.64 6.66 8.00
C SER A 97 -1.26 8.05 8.07
N ASN A 98 -0.50 9.06 7.65
CA ASN A 98 -1.05 10.37 7.33
C ASN A 98 -1.76 10.40 5.96
N MET A 99 -1.64 9.35 5.14
CA MET A 99 -2.30 9.24 3.81
C MET A 99 -3.53 8.32 3.80
N PHE A 100 -3.68 7.44 4.78
CA PHE A 100 -4.83 6.54 4.92
C PHE A 100 -5.05 6.23 6.40
N LEU A 101 -6.31 6.04 6.80
CA LEU A 101 -6.69 5.94 8.21
C LEU A 101 -6.30 4.57 8.78
N HIS A 102 -6.58 3.50 8.03
CA HIS A 102 -6.28 2.14 8.41
C HIS A 102 -5.63 1.34 7.27
N ALA A 103 -4.59 0.59 7.61
CA ALA A 103 -3.98 -0.36 6.69
C ALA A 103 -3.44 -1.59 7.41
N ASP A 104 -3.38 -2.70 6.69
CA ASP A 104 -2.57 -3.85 7.04
C ASP A 104 -1.17 -3.71 6.42
N LEU A 105 -0.15 -4.17 7.13
CA LEU A 105 1.21 -4.28 6.65
C LEU A 105 1.54 -5.75 6.45
N GLN A 106 1.99 -6.10 5.25
CA GLN A 106 2.72 -7.33 4.98
C GLN A 106 4.15 -6.98 4.63
N LEU A 107 5.11 -7.45 5.42
CA LEU A 107 6.51 -7.17 5.21
C LEU A 107 7.29 -8.48 5.19
N GLY A 108 8.18 -8.61 4.20
CA GLY A 108 9.08 -9.74 4.08
C GLY A 108 10.45 -9.26 3.61
N TYR A 109 11.51 -9.69 4.29
CA TYR A 109 12.87 -9.45 3.82
C TYR A 109 13.75 -10.66 4.08
N PHE A 110 14.87 -10.72 3.38
CA PHE A 110 15.87 -11.76 3.55
C PHE A 110 17.26 -11.14 3.71
N SER A 111 18.06 -11.79 4.54
CA SER A 111 19.48 -11.47 4.70
C SER A 111 20.30 -12.51 3.94
N TYR A 112 21.35 -12.05 3.27
CA TYR A 112 22.28 -12.93 2.57
C TYR A 112 23.29 -13.55 3.55
N LYS A 113 23.97 -14.61 3.12
CA LYS A 113 25.10 -15.19 3.84
C LYS A 113 26.34 -14.32 3.71
N ASP A 114 26.51 -13.69 2.55
CA ASP A 114 27.51 -12.65 2.34
C ASP A 114 27.03 -11.36 3.02
N VAL A 115 27.77 -10.92 4.04
CA VAL A 115 27.44 -9.74 4.85
C VAL A 115 27.66 -8.44 4.05
N ALA A 116 28.43 -8.49 2.96
CA ALA A 116 28.60 -7.35 2.07
C ALA A 116 27.34 -7.07 1.23
N GLN A 117 26.46 -8.06 1.06
CA GLN A 117 25.22 -7.88 0.32
C GLN A 117 24.14 -7.29 1.24
N PRO A 118 23.52 -6.15 0.88
CA PRO A 118 22.46 -5.58 1.67
C PRO A 118 21.26 -6.53 1.69
N ALA A 119 20.55 -6.60 2.81
CA ALA A 119 19.29 -7.32 2.86
C ALA A 119 18.29 -6.69 1.89
N THR A 120 17.44 -7.50 1.27
CA THR A 120 16.41 -7.01 0.35
C THR A 120 15.05 -7.54 0.76
N GLY A 121 14.01 -6.79 0.45
CA GLY A 121 12.66 -7.13 0.87
C GLY A 121 11.59 -6.31 0.18
N LEU A 122 10.36 -6.63 0.55
CA LEU A 122 9.15 -5.95 0.11
C LEU A 122 8.28 -5.64 1.32
N ALA A 123 7.58 -4.51 1.26
CA ALA A 123 6.49 -4.18 2.17
C ALA A 123 5.27 -3.74 1.37
N ALA A 124 4.14 -4.38 1.65
CA ALA A 124 2.83 -4.03 1.11
C ALA A 124 1.99 -3.38 2.20
N LEU A 125 1.53 -2.16 1.95
CA LEU A 125 0.65 -1.39 2.84
C LEU A 125 -0.74 -1.38 2.21
N ILE A 126 -1.62 -2.25 2.71
CA ILE A 126 -2.93 -2.54 2.13
C ILE A 126 -3.99 -1.70 2.84
N VAL A 127 -4.59 -0.75 2.13
CA VAL A 127 -5.56 0.19 2.69
C VAL A 127 -6.90 -0.49 2.97
N LYS A 128 -7.49 -0.21 4.15
CA LYS A 128 -8.77 -0.80 4.61
C LYS A 128 -9.90 0.21 4.74
N ASP A 129 -9.74 1.41 4.20
CA ASP A 129 -10.75 2.44 4.29
C ASP A 129 -11.92 2.11 3.34
N VAL A 130 -13.16 2.30 3.81
CA VAL A 130 -14.40 1.87 3.11
C VAL A 130 -14.51 2.42 1.68
N GLY A 131 -13.95 3.60 1.40
CA GLY A 131 -13.93 4.21 0.07
C GLY A 131 -12.69 3.91 -0.78
N ASN A 132 -11.69 3.23 -0.23
CA ASN A 132 -10.37 2.99 -0.85
C ASN A 132 -10.01 1.50 -0.89
N THR A 133 -11.02 0.62 -0.84
CA THR A 133 -10.82 -0.83 -0.89
C THR A 133 -10.10 -1.19 -2.20
N GLY A 134 -8.94 -1.83 -2.09
CA GLY A 134 -8.09 -2.21 -3.25
C GLY A 134 -6.92 -1.26 -3.53
N ASN A 135 -6.74 -0.19 -2.74
CA ASN A 135 -5.50 0.60 -2.77
C ASN A 135 -4.40 -0.12 -1.99
N GLU A 136 -3.22 -0.22 -2.59
CA GLU A 136 -2.06 -0.88 -2.01
C GLU A 136 -0.82 -0.08 -2.36
N LEU A 137 -0.01 0.23 -1.36
CA LEU A 137 1.29 0.87 -1.55
C LEU A 137 2.38 -0.18 -1.31
N ASP A 138 3.03 -0.58 -2.40
CA ASP A 138 4.13 -1.53 -2.37
C ASP A 138 5.47 -0.81 -2.35
N LEU A 139 6.38 -1.33 -1.55
CA LEU A 139 7.68 -0.72 -1.30
C LEU A 139 8.79 -1.75 -1.50
N ASN A 140 9.77 -1.40 -2.34
CA ASN A 140 11.04 -2.10 -2.43
C ASN A 140 11.92 -1.69 -1.25
N LEU A 141 12.51 -2.66 -0.53
CA LEU A 141 13.32 -2.42 0.66
C LEU A 141 14.78 -2.80 0.41
N VAL A 142 15.69 -1.93 0.84
CA VAL A 142 17.13 -2.21 0.89
C VAL A 142 17.61 -1.97 2.32
N GLY A 143 18.11 -3.02 2.95
CA GLY A 143 18.53 -3.04 4.34
C GLY A 143 19.96 -2.51 4.51
N ASP A 144 20.15 -1.69 5.54
CA ASP A 144 21.48 -1.25 5.94
C ASP A 144 22.18 -2.37 6.74
N PRO A 145 23.25 -2.99 6.21
CA PRO A 145 23.93 -4.11 6.87
C PRO A 145 24.61 -3.71 8.18
N SER A 146 24.85 -2.41 8.41
CA SER A 146 25.41 -1.91 9.67
C SER A 146 24.35 -1.72 10.77
N SER A 147 23.08 -1.65 10.39
CA SER A 147 21.96 -1.37 11.31
C SER A 147 21.26 -2.66 11.74
N VAL A 148 21.93 -3.51 12.53
CA VAL A 148 21.37 -4.76 13.06
C VAL A 148 21.03 -4.70 14.55
N ASP A 149 20.08 -5.53 14.98
CA ASP A 149 19.81 -5.77 16.40
C ASP A 149 20.79 -6.80 17.01
N ARG A 150 20.67 -7.04 18.31
CA ARG A 150 21.51 -8.02 19.04
C ARG A 150 21.42 -9.47 18.53
N HIS A 151 20.46 -9.79 17.66
CA HIS A 151 20.29 -11.11 17.05
C HIS A 151 20.67 -11.09 15.55
N GLY A 152 21.30 -10.03 15.06
CA GLY A 152 21.71 -9.90 13.67
C GLY A 152 20.58 -9.57 12.69
N ARG A 153 19.40 -9.13 13.18
CA ARG A 153 18.28 -8.75 12.31
C ARG A 153 18.39 -7.28 11.91
N ILE A 154 18.16 -7.00 10.64
CA ILE A 154 18.21 -5.63 10.11
C ILE A 154 17.10 -4.78 10.74
N THR A 155 17.45 -3.59 11.23
CA THR A 155 16.55 -2.66 11.92
C THR A 155 16.25 -1.41 11.10
N ARG A 156 17.01 -1.15 10.02
CA ARG A 156 16.80 0.00 9.15
C ARG A 156 16.87 -0.41 7.69
N PHE A 157 15.95 0.12 6.92
CA PHE A 157 15.88 -0.02 5.47
C PHE A 157 15.69 1.37 4.84
N THR A 158 16.24 1.56 3.65
CA THR A 158 15.71 2.52 2.71
C THR A 158 14.59 1.85 1.93
N TRP A 159 13.62 2.65 1.47
CA TRP A 159 12.56 2.15 0.61
C TRP A 159 12.32 3.05 -0.58
N THR A 160 11.83 2.45 -1.65
CA THR A 160 11.28 3.14 -2.83
C THR A 160 9.92 2.55 -3.17
N VAL A 161 9.03 3.34 -3.75
CA VAL A 161 7.73 2.84 -4.25
C VAL A 161 7.98 1.83 -5.36
N ALA A 162 7.32 0.68 -5.27
CA ALA A 162 7.40 -0.36 -6.28
C ALA A 162 6.33 -0.16 -7.35
N ASP A 163 6.65 -0.56 -8.58
CA ASP A 163 5.76 -0.49 -9.75
C ASP A 163 4.48 -1.33 -9.57
N SER A 164 4.47 -2.28 -8.63
CA SER A 164 3.30 -3.11 -8.30
C SER A 164 2.24 -2.37 -7.48
N SER A 165 2.49 -1.14 -7.04
CA SER A 165 1.53 -0.35 -6.27
C SER A 165 0.20 -0.13 -7.00
N GLY A 166 -0.91 -0.33 -6.28
CA GLY A 166 -2.27 -0.36 -6.82
C GLY A 166 -3.12 0.86 -6.48
N GLY A 167 -4.17 1.07 -7.28
CA GLY A 167 -5.22 2.04 -7.02
C GLY A 167 -4.72 3.49 -7.05
N THR A 168 -4.89 4.23 -5.96
CA THR A 168 -4.41 5.62 -5.86
C THR A 168 -2.88 5.76 -5.92
N PHE A 169 -2.15 4.67 -5.69
CA PHE A 169 -0.68 4.64 -5.71
C PHE A 169 -0.12 4.13 -7.04
N THR A 170 -0.95 3.83 -8.03
CA THR A 170 -0.48 3.43 -9.36
C THR A 170 0.31 4.57 -10.02
N GLY A 171 1.55 4.26 -10.41
CA GLY A 171 2.50 5.24 -10.96
C GLY A 171 2.98 6.28 -9.94
N ALA A 172 2.81 6.03 -8.64
CA ALA A 172 3.36 6.87 -7.61
C ALA A 172 4.88 6.74 -7.56
N ILE A 173 5.55 7.84 -7.21
CA ILE A 173 6.99 7.89 -6.98
C ILE A 173 7.20 8.24 -5.52
N GLY A 174 8.09 7.54 -4.84
CA GLY A 174 8.37 7.85 -3.46
C GLY A 174 9.58 7.10 -2.94
N GLU A 175 10.14 7.65 -1.88
CA GLU A 175 11.31 7.09 -1.22
C GLU A 175 11.36 7.51 0.25
N GLY A 176 12.13 6.76 1.03
CA GLY A 176 12.39 7.12 2.41
C GLY A 176 13.09 6.04 3.21
N THR A 177 12.80 6.04 4.51
CA THR A 177 13.36 5.13 5.49
C THR A 177 12.27 4.35 6.21
N LEU A 178 12.59 3.10 6.52
CA LEU A 178 11.84 2.21 7.36
C LEU A 178 12.71 1.83 8.55
N ARG A 179 12.15 1.97 9.76
CA ARG A 179 12.75 1.47 10.99
C ARG A 179 11.90 0.35 11.58
N LEU A 180 12.55 -0.77 11.86
CA LEU A 180 11.98 -1.91 12.56
C LEU A 180 12.42 -1.92 14.02
N ILE A 181 11.49 -2.21 14.92
CA ILE A 181 11.70 -2.30 16.37
C ILE A 181 11.20 -3.67 16.82
N TYR A 182 12.12 -4.59 17.10
CA TYR A 182 11.80 -5.95 17.50
C TYR A 182 11.58 -6.08 19.01
N MET A 183 10.50 -6.74 19.39
CA MET A 183 10.19 -7.19 20.74
C MET A 183 10.09 -8.73 20.69
N PRO A 184 11.23 -9.44 20.76
CA PRO A 184 11.24 -10.89 20.69
C PRO A 184 10.52 -11.50 21.89
N GLY A 185 9.75 -12.56 21.65
CA GLY A 185 8.95 -13.24 22.66
C GLY A 185 7.75 -13.95 22.07
N GLY A 186 6.94 -14.60 22.91
CA GLY A 186 5.72 -15.28 22.46
C GLY A 186 5.96 -16.64 21.77
N LYS A 187 4.87 -17.19 21.21
CA LYS A 187 4.90 -18.46 20.47
C LYS A 187 5.15 -18.17 18.99
N PHE A 188 6.14 -18.83 18.40
CA PHE A 188 6.43 -18.76 16.96
C PHE A 188 6.21 -20.13 16.30
N THR A 189 6.11 -20.11 14.97
CA THR A 189 5.82 -21.30 14.16
C THR A 189 6.93 -22.36 14.27
N LYS A 190 6.55 -23.63 14.12
CA LYS A 190 7.50 -24.76 14.08
C LYS A 190 8.51 -24.51 12.93
N ARG A 191 9.81 -24.56 13.23
CA ARG A 191 10.96 -24.27 12.32
C ARG A 191 11.37 -22.79 12.18
N ALA A 192 10.65 -21.85 12.80
CA ALA A 192 11.21 -20.52 13.02
C ALA A 192 12.23 -20.56 14.17
N PHE A 193 13.34 -19.84 14.03
CA PHE A 193 14.34 -19.72 15.10
C PHE A 193 14.18 -18.42 15.90
N GLY A 194 13.26 -17.55 15.50
CA GLY A 194 12.88 -16.38 16.29
C GLY A 194 11.50 -15.87 15.91
N GLY A 195 10.86 -15.17 16.83
CA GLY A 195 9.60 -14.48 16.58
C GLY A 195 9.21 -13.57 17.74
N GLY A 196 8.09 -12.90 17.57
CA GLY A 196 7.49 -12.01 18.55
C GLY A 196 6.75 -10.88 17.89
N THR A 197 6.77 -9.70 18.50
CA THR A 197 6.09 -8.52 17.96
C THR A 197 7.13 -7.53 17.43
N ALA A 198 6.82 -6.86 16.33
CA ALA A 198 7.62 -5.80 15.76
C ALA A 198 6.78 -4.53 15.55
N GLY A 199 7.43 -3.39 15.70
CA GLY A 199 6.93 -2.11 15.24
C GLY A 199 7.64 -1.69 13.96
N ALA A 200 6.91 -1.22 12.96
CA ALA A 200 7.45 -0.69 11.72
C ALA A 200 7.08 0.79 11.59
N ILE A 201 8.08 1.64 11.37
CA ILE A 201 7.90 3.09 11.23
C ILE A 201 8.46 3.51 9.88
N PHE A 202 7.59 3.99 9.01
CA PHE A 202 7.94 4.53 7.71
C PHE A 202 7.98 6.05 7.78
N LYS A 203 9.00 6.64 7.14
CA LYS A 203 9.14 8.07 6.94
C LYS A 203 9.72 8.34 5.57
N GLY A 204 9.17 9.30 4.83
CA GLY A 204 9.72 9.70 3.54
C GLY A 204 8.76 10.60 2.79
N SER A 205 8.74 10.46 1.48
CA SER A 205 7.80 11.14 0.60
C SER A 205 7.15 10.17 -0.38
N VAL A 206 5.86 10.37 -0.63
CA VAL A 206 5.10 9.68 -1.67
C VAL A 206 4.38 10.74 -2.49
N TYR A 207 4.68 10.78 -3.77
CA TYR A 207 4.00 11.59 -4.76
C TYR A 207 3.08 10.69 -5.58
N THR A 208 1.78 10.97 -5.50
CA THR A 208 0.78 10.34 -6.37
C THR A 208 0.43 11.31 -7.48
N ASN A 209 0.25 10.79 -8.70
CA ASN A 209 -0.09 11.60 -9.88
C ASN A 209 -1.46 12.30 -9.75
N GLY A 210 -2.27 11.95 -8.73
CA GLY A 210 -3.51 12.65 -8.39
C GLY A 210 -4.67 12.46 -9.37
N VAL A 211 -4.50 11.65 -10.42
CA VAL A 211 -5.51 11.42 -11.49
C VAL A 211 -6.16 10.03 -11.40
N THR A 212 -5.82 9.21 -10.41
CA THR A 212 -6.39 7.86 -10.30
C THR A 212 -7.66 7.85 -9.43
N ASN A 213 -8.70 7.15 -9.91
CA ASN A 213 -10.04 7.04 -9.31
C ASN A 213 -10.93 8.31 -9.33
N ILE A 214 -11.21 8.85 -10.52
CA ILE A 214 -12.41 9.70 -10.74
C ILE A 214 -13.63 8.77 -10.82
N LEU A 215 -13.95 8.08 -9.73
CA LEU A 215 -15.29 7.54 -9.57
C LEU A 215 -16.17 8.71 -9.16
N ARG A 216 -17.06 9.14 -10.06
CA ARG A 216 -18.17 10.04 -9.71
C ARG A 216 -18.96 9.38 -8.58
N THR A 217 -18.90 9.94 -7.38
CA THR A 217 -19.97 9.78 -6.38
C THR A 217 -21.25 10.44 -6.89
#